data_AF-A0A357T6N0-F1
#
_entry.id   AF-A0A357T6N0-F1
#
_cell.length_a   1.000
_cell.length_b   1.000
_cell.length_c   1.000
_cell.angle_alpha   90.00
_cell.angle_beta   90.00
_cell.angle_gamma   90.00
#
_symmetry.space_group_name_H-M   'P 1'
#
loop_
_entity.id
_entity.type
_entity.pdbx_description
1 polymer ?
#
loop_
_entity_poly.entity_id
_entity_poly.type
_entity_poly.pdbx_seq_one_letter_code
_entity_poly.pdbx_strand_id
1 'polypeptide(L)'
;IVGNKPLKGEEKDAVRKEVMRLLTEKYGMVEEDFLSAELEVVPAGRAREAGLDRSMIMAYGHDDRVCAFTSLVAMLEKEQVKRTSCTLLVDKEEIGSVGATGMQSRFFENTVAELLEAMGIYSELTLRRALANSRMLSSDVSAGFDPTYPQAFEKKNAAFLAKGMVFNKFTGSGGKGGSNDANPEYMADLRRILDEEKVSYQTAELGKVDVGGGGTIAYILALYGMEVIDCGVAVLNMHAPWEVVSKADVYEAKKGYMAFLAN
;
A
#
# COMPACT_ATOMS: atom_id res chain seq x y z
N ILE A 1 -26.13 -4.72 -2.11
CA ILE A 1 -27.62 -4.80 -2.02
C ILE A 1 -27.95 -5.29 -0.62
N VAL A 2 -28.71 -4.52 0.17
CA VAL A 2 -28.96 -4.81 1.61
C VAL A 2 -30.32 -5.48 1.81
N GLY A 3 -31.38 -4.99 1.15
CA GLY A 3 -32.71 -5.61 1.16
C GLY A 3 -33.80 -4.67 0.61
N ASN A 4 -34.94 -5.24 0.18
CA ASN A 4 -36.09 -4.48 -0.34
C ASN A 4 -37.45 -4.99 0.20
N LYS A 5 -37.43 -5.86 1.22
CA LYS A 5 -38.63 -6.45 1.81
C LYS A 5 -39.26 -5.44 2.80
N PRO A 6 -40.55 -5.09 2.68
CA PRO A 6 -41.21 -4.24 3.66
C PRO A 6 -41.56 -5.01 4.94
N LEU A 7 -41.56 -4.31 6.08
CA LEU A 7 -42.06 -4.84 7.35
C LEU A 7 -43.58 -5.04 7.23
N LYS A 8 -44.05 -6.23 7.62
CA LYS A 8 -45.47 -6.58 7.50
C LYS A 8 -46.31 -5.69 8.42
N GLY A 9 -47.37 -5.10 7.86
CA GLY A 9 -48.30 -4.24 8.62
C GLY A 9 -47.88 -2.77 8.71
N GLU A 10 -46.78 -2.38 8.05
CA GLU A 10 -46.31 -1.01 7.99
C GLU A 10 -46.54 -0.42 6.59
N GLU A 11 -47.06 0.80 6.53
CA GLU A 11 -47.31 1.52 5.27
C GLU A 11 -46.21 2.55 4.98
N LYS A 12 -45.71 3.24 6.02
CA LYS A 12 -44.69 4.28 5.89
C LYS A 12 -43.32 3.76 6.31
N ASP A 13 -42.32 4.00 5.46
CA ASP A 13 -40.91 3.60 5.68
C ASP A 13 -40.75 2.11 6.00
N ALA A 14 -41.67 1.26 5.53
CA ALA A 14 -41.77 -0.15 5.91
C ALA A 14 -40.48 -0.94 5.61
N VAL A 15 -39.77 -0.60 4.54
CA VAL A 15 -38.47 -1.22 4.22
C VAL A 15 -37.39 -0.81 5.21
N ARG A 16 -37.31 0.49 5.57
CA ARG A 16 -36.35 0.98 6.59
C ARG A 16 -36.61 0.32 7.93
N LYS A 17 -37.87 0.19 8.34
CA LYS A 17 -38.26 -0.49 9.58
C LYS A 17 -37.87 -1.97 9.57
N GLU A 18 -38.03 -2.68 8.44
CA GLU A 18 -37.58 -4.07 8.32
C GLU A 18 -36.06 -4.18 8.43
N VAL A 19 -35.31 -3.30 7.76
CA VAL A 19 -33.84 -3.29 7.86
C VAL A 19 -33.38 -3.04 9.30
N MET A 20 -33.99 -2.06 9.99
CA MET A 20 -33.68 -1.80 11.40
C MET A 20 -34.03 -2.99 12.29
N ARG A 21 -35.20 -3.62 12.10
CA ARG A 21 -35.58 -4.85 12.83
C ARG A 21 -34.53 -5.95 12.65
N LEU A 22 -34.05 -6.16 11.42
CA LEU A 22 -33.01 -7.15 11.12
C LEU A 22 -31.67 -6.83 11.80
N LEU A 23 -31.27 -5.56 11.83
CA LEU A 23 -30.05 -5.11 12.52
C LEU A 23 -30.17 -5.27 14.04
N THR A 24 -31.31 -4.89 14.63
CA THR A 24 -31.58 -5.08 16.05
C THR A 24 -31.61 -6.56 16.44
N GLU A 25 -32.28 -7.41 15.67
CA GLU A 25 -32.35 -8.86 15.96
C GLU A 25 -31.00 -9.54 15.85
N LYS A 26 -30.18 -9.16 14.86
CA LYS A 26 -28.91 -9.83 14.59
C LYS A 26 -27.76 -9.32 15.44
N TYR A 27 -27.73 -8.02 15.72
CA TYR A 27 -26.58 -7.35 16.32
C TYR A 27 -26.94 -6.51 17.56
N GLY A 28 -28.21 -6.41 17.93
CA GLY A 28 -28.66 -5.55 19.03
C GLY A 28 -28.60 -4.05 18.72
N MET A 29 -28.34 -3.67 17.46
CA MET A 29 -28.15 -2.29 17.06
C MET A 29 -29.47 -1.50 17.00
N VAL A 30 -29.42 -0.26 17.46
CA VAL A 30 -30.46 0.75 17.29
C VAL A 30 -30.00 1.85 16.32
N GLU A 31 -30.92 2.76 15.95
CA GLU A 31 -30.60 3.81 14.97
C GLU A 31 -29.52 4.79 15.48
N GLU A 32 -29.51 5.08 16.77
CA GLU A 32 -28.52 5.99 17.37
C GLU A 32 -27.09 5.44 17.28
N ASP A 33 -26.91 4.12 17.26
CA ASP A 33 -25.58 3.50 17.20
C ASP A 33 -24.81 3.90 15.92
N PHE A 34 -25.52 4.21 14.83
CA PHE A 34 -24.91 4.69 13.59
C PHE A 34 -24.15 6.00 13.75
N LEU A 35 -24.46 6.82 14.77
CA LEU A 35 -23.72 8.05 15.06
C LEU A 35 -22.26 7.80 15.48
N SER A 36 -21.98 6.61 16.01
CA SER A 36 -20.67 6.19 16.50
C SER A 36 -20.07 5.02 15.72
N ALA A 37 -20.76 4.57 14.66
CA ALA A 37 -20.33 3.44 13.85
C ALA A 37 -19.46 3.89 12.67
N GLU A 38 -18.53 3.03 12.28
CA GLU A 38 -17.81 3.11 11.01
C GLU A 38 -18.26 1.93 10.14
N LEU A 39 -18.81 2.22 8.95
CA LEU A 39 -19.37 1.22 8.04
C LEU A 39 -18.64 1.26 6.70
N GLU A 40 -18.13 0.11 6.29
CA GLU A 40 -17.45 -0.05 5.01
C GLU A 40 -18.28 -0.93 4.08
N VAL A 41 -18.60 -0.40 2.90
CA VAL A 41 -19.30 -1.16 1.85
C VAL A 41 -18.26 -1.61 0.83
N VAL A 42 -17.98 -2.91 0.81
CA VAL A 42 -16.96 -3.51 -0.05
C VAL A 42 -17.56 -4.51 -1.04
N PRO A 43 -16.91 -4.77 -2.18
CA PRO A 43 -17.34 -5.79 -3.13
C PRO A 43 -17.42 -7.18 -2.48
N ALA A 44 -18.49 -7.92 -2.78
CA ALA A 44 -18.66 -9.28 -2.30
C ALA A 44 -17.95 -10.29 -3.23
N GLY A 45 -17.28 -11.27 -2.64
CA GLY A 45 -16.56 -12.32 -3.36
C GLY A 45 -15.14 -12.47 -2.80
N ARG A 46 -14.56 -13.68 -2.88
CA ARG A 46 -13.14 -13.86 -2.51
C ARG A 46 -12.25 -13.62 -3.73
N ALA A 47 -10.97 -13.37 -3.51
CA ALA A 47 -9.95 -13.39 -4.56
C ALA A 47 -10.02 -14.68 -5.40
N ARG A 48 -9.66 -14.58 -6.68
CA ARG A 48 -9.63 -15.70 -7.64
C ARG A 48 -8.40 -15.61 -8.51
N GLU A 49 -8.04 -16.72 -9.12
CA GLU A 49 -7.07 -16.69 -10.20
C GLU A 49 -7.70 -16.12 -11.47
N ALA A 50 -6.90 -15.42 -12.26
CA ALA A 50 -7.30 -14.82 -13.52
C ALA A 50 -6.34 -15.24 -14.64
N GLY A 51 -6.84 -15.19 -15.88
CA GLY A 51 -6.15 -15.68 -17.08
C GLY A 51 -6.42 -17.16 -17.37
N LEU A 52 -6.36 -17.54 -18.66
CA LEU A 52 -6.51 -18.94 -19.08
C LEU A 52 -5.42 -19.85 -18.48
N ASP A 53 -4.25 -19.26 -18.21
CA ASP A 53 -3.09 -19.89 -17.59
C ASP A 53 -3.06 -19.75 -16.06
N ARG A 54 -4.04 -19.06 -15.46
CA ARG A 54 -4.13 -18.77 -14.02
C ARG A 54 -2.90 -18.04 -13.47
N SER A 55 -2.21 -17.27 -14.31
CA SER A 55 -0.98 -16.54 -13.95
C SER A 55 -1.22 -15.31 -13.05
N MET A 56 -2.46 -14.82 -12.98
CA MET A 56 -2.82 -13.59 -12.27
C MET A 56 -3.76 -13.85 -11.09
N ILE A 57 -3.89 -12.85 -10.22
CA ILE A 57 -4.83 -12.84 -9.09
C ILE A 57 -5.76 -11.64 -9.26
N MET A 58 -7.07 -11.89 -9.30
CA MET A 58 -8.10 -10.87 -9.29
C MET A 58 -8.73 -10.76 -7.89
N ALA A 59 -8.70 -9.57 -7.30
CA ALA A 59 -9.22 -9.33 -5.94
C ALA A 59 -9.62 -7.85 -5.74
N TYR A 60 -10.39 -7.59 -4.68
CA TYR A 60 -10.65 -6.23 -4.20
C TYR A 60 -9.56 -5.80 -3.21
N GLY A 61 -9.04 -4.59 -3.37
CA GLY A 61 -8.08 -3.98 -2.45
C GLY A 61 -6.72 -4.67 -2.53
N HIS A 62 -6.26 -4.99 -3.74
CA HIS A 62 -4.83 -5.18 -3.97
C HIS A 62 -4.08 -3.90 -3.62
N ASP A 63 -4.66 -2.74 -3.92
CA ASP A 63 -4.22 -1.45 -3.42
C ASP A 63 -4.50 -1.30 -1.90
N ASP A 64 -3.49 -1.13 -1.03
CA ASP A 64 -2.10 -1.59 -1.19
C ASP A 64 -1.84 -2.89 -0.39
N ARG A 65 -2.90 -3.67 -0.13
CA ARG A 65 -2.81 -4.89 0.68
C ARG A 65 -1.87 -5.94 0.07
N VAL A 66 -1.63 -5.89 -1.23
CA VAL A 66 -0.68 -6.82 -1.89
C VAL A 66 0.76 -6.55 -1.47
N CYS A 67 1.15 -5.28 -1.34
CA CYS A 67 2.45 -4.89 -0.84
C CYS A 67 2.51 -5.04 0.68
N ALA A 68 1.47 -4.64 1.42
CA ALA A 68 1.40 -4.87 2.86
C ALA A 68 1.58 -6.36 3.23
N PHE A 69 0.91 -7.26 2.49
CA PHE A 69 1.05 -8.70 2.68
C PHE A 69 2.47 -9.18 2.39
N THR A 70 3.05 -8.81 1.25
CA THR A 70 4.40 -9.25 0.87
C THR A 70 5.48 -8.68 1.79
N SER A 71 5.33 -7.42 2.25
CA SER A 71 6.19 -6.78 3.25
C SER A 71 6.12 -7.49 4.61
N LEU A 72 4.92 -7.80 5.09
CA LEU A 72 4.72 -8.53 6.34
C LEU A 72 5.30 -9.94 6.26
N VAL A 73 5.02 -10.68 5.19
CA VAL A 73 5.52 -12.05 5.01
C VAL A 73 7.05 -12.05 4.91
N ALA A 74 7.65 -11.10 4.20
CA ALA A 74 9.10 -10.96 4.15
C ALA A 74 9.72 -10.71 5.53
N MET A 75 9.12 -9.84 6.35
CA MET A 75 9.57 -9.58 7.71
C MET A 75 9.46 -10.81 8.61
N LEU A 76 8.35 -11.55 8.53
CA LEU A 76 8.11 -12.73 9.36
C LEU A 76 9.01 -13.90 8.98
N GLU A 77 9.32 -14.08 7.70
CA GLU A 77 10.20 -15.16 7.24
C GLU A 77 11.69 -14.82 7.35
N LYS A 78 12.04 -13.54 7.50
CA LYS A 78 13.42 -13.09 7.64
C LYS A 78 13.86 -13.13 9.11
N GLU A 79 14.35 -14.30 9.54
CA GLU A 79 14.76 -14.50 10.94
C GLU A 79 16.01 -13.71 11.35
N GLN A 80 16.93 -13.46 10.42
CA GLN A 80 18.24 -12.85 10.70
C GLN A 80 18.40 -11.56 9.91
N VAL A 81 18.50 -10.44 10.64
CA VAL A 81 18.73 -9.09 10.12
C VAL A 81 19.98 -8.50 10.75
N LYS A 82 20.78 -7.76 9.96
CA LYS A 82 22.00 -7.09 10.46
C LYS A 82 21.69 -5.81 11.23
N ARG A 83 20.62 -5.13 10.85
CA ARG A 83 20.13 -3.88 11.44
C ARG A 83 18.69 -4.09 11.89
N THR A 84 18.29 -3.44 12.97
CA THR A 84 16.89 -3.41 13.41
C THR A 84 16.02 -3.01 12.23
N SER A 85 15.03 -3.84 11.93
CA SER A 85 14.11 -3.66 10.82
C SER A 85 12.68 -3.67 11.34
N CYS A 86 11.79 -2.95 10.66
CA CYS A 86 10.38 -2.94 10.99
C CYS A 86 9.53 -2.86 9.72
N THR A 87 8.32 -3.39 9.79
CA THR A 87 7.29 -3.24 8.77
C THR A 87 6.20 -2.37 9.37
N LEU A 88 5.95 -1.23 8.75
CA LEU A 88 4.94 -0.28 9.18
C LEU A 88 3.71 -0.40 8.27
N LEU A 89 2.56 -0.74 8.86
CA LEU A 89 1.29 -0.85 8.16
C LEU A 89 0.34 0.21 8.72
N VAL A 90 0.00 1.21 7.92
CA VAL A 90 -0.79 2.39 8.29
C VAL A 90 -2.01 2.54 7.40
N ASP A 91 -3.01 3.30 7.85
CA ASP A 91 -4.24 3.55 7.11
C ASP A 91 -4.32 5.01 6.60
N LYS A 92 -5.47 5.40 6.05
CA LYS A 92 -5.79 6.76 5.58
C LYS A 92 -4.87 7.29 4.47
N GLU A 93 -4.03 6.46 3.85
CA GLU A 93 -3.22 6.85 2.68
C GLU A 93 -4.10 7.50 1.60
N GLU A 94 -5.16 6.79 1.22
CA GLU A 94 -6.13 7.12 0.17
C GLU A 94 -6.92 8.41 0.39
N ILE A 95 -6.82 9.01 1.58
CA ILE A 95 -7.42 10.31 1.91
C ILE A 95 -6.37 11.39 2.21
N GLY A 96 -5.10 11.15 1.86
CA GLY A 96 -3.98 12.06 2.05
C GLY A 96 -3.13 11.80 3.29
N SER A 97 -3.20 10.60 3.88
CA SER A 97 -2.43 10.19 5.07
C SER A 97 -2.67 11.01 6.34
N VAL A 98 -3.82 11.68 6.42
CA VAL A 98 -4.21 12.51 7.57
C VAL A 98 -4.95 11.69 8.63
N GLY A 99 -4.68 11.98 9.90
CA GLY A 99 -5.38 11.36 11.04
C GLY A 99 -4.43 10.78 12.08
N ALA A 100 -5.00 10.14 13.10
CA ALA A 100 -4.23 9.58 14.21
C ALA A 100 -3.41 8.33 13.85
N THR A 101 -3.78 7.67 12.75
CA THR A 101 -3.28 6.34 12.35
C THR A 101 -2.59 6.34 10.98
N GLY A 102 -2.76 7.41 10.19
CA GLY A 102 -2.06 7.59 8.92
C GLY A 102 -0.61 8.01 9.07
N MET A 103 0.12 8.06 7.96
CA MET A 103 1.57 8.25 8.00
C MET A 103 2.00 9.64 8.49
N GLN A 104 1.14 10.67 8.41
CA GLN A 104 1.44 11.99 9.01
C GLN A 104 1.31 12.01 10.54
N SER A 105 0.77 10.94 11.15
CA SER A 105 0.70 10.81 12.59
C SER A 105 2.09 10.68 13.21
N ARG A 106 2.19 10.95 14.52
CA ARG A 106 3.44 10.75 15.28
C ARG A 106 3.63 9.31 15.75
N PHE A 107 2.77 8.37 15.31
CA PHE A 107 2.81 7.00 15.81
C PHE A 107 4.18 6.35 15.64
N PHE A 108 4.78 6.46 14.44
CA PHE A 108 6.06 5.83 14.16
C PHE A 108 7.22 6.47 14.95
N GLU A 109 7.33 7.80 14.92
CA GLU A 109 8.34 8.55 15.69
C GLU A 109 8.26 8.23 17.19
N ASN A 110 7.05 8.25 17.75
CA ASN A 110 6.82 7.93 19.16
C ASN A 110 7.19 6.48 19.47
N THR A 111 6.86 5.53 18.59
CA THR A 111 7.20 4.11 18.78
C THR A 111 8.72 3.91 18.80
N VAL A 112 9.46 4.58 17.91
CA VAL A 112 10.93 4.54 17.93
C VAL A 112 11.48 5.18 19.20
N ALA A 113 10.89 6.29 19.68
CA ALA A 113 11.28 6.92 20.94
C ALA A 113 11.10 5.97 22.15
N GLU A 114 9.95 5.31 22.25
CA GLU A 114 9.65 4.31 23.29
C GLU A 114 10.64 3.14 23.25
N LEU A 115 11.00 2.66 22.06
CA LEU A 115 12.01 1.60 21.89
C LEU A 115 13.40 2.06 22.37
N LEU A 116 13.82 3.28 22.00
CA LEU A 116 15.09 3.84 22.44
C LEU A 116 15.13 4.07 23.97
N GLU A 117 14.01 4.46 24.56
CA GLU A 117 13.87 4.64 26.02
C GLU A 117 13.97 3.30 26.74
N ALA A 118 13.26 2.27 26.24
CA ALA A 118 13.34 0.92 26.78
C ALA A 118 14.76 0.32 26.69
N MET A 119 15.55 0.75 25.71
CA MET A 119 16.98 0.40 25.57
C MET A 119 17.91 1.23 26.46
N GLY A 120 17.40 2.26 27.16
CA GLY A 120 18.18 3.15 28.03
C GLY A 120 19.12 4.10 27.27
N ILE A 121 18.88 4.34 25.98
CA ILE A 121 19.73 5.16 25.10
C ILE A 121 18.99 6.35 24.48
N TYR A 122 17.77 6.62 24.95
CA TYR A 122 16.97 7.70 24.41
C TYR A 122 17.62 9.07 24.62
N SER A 123 17.62 9.83 23.54
CA SER A 123 17.70 11.28 23.53
C SER A 123 17.10 11.74 22.21
N GLU A 124 16.57 12.95 22.18
CA GLU A 124 16.03 13.56 20.96
C GLU A 124 17.05 13.49 19.79
N LEU A 125 18.34 13.69 20.10
CA LEU A 125 19.41 13.60 19.11
C LEU A 125 19.61 12.16 18.60
N THR A 126 19.46 11.16 19.47
CA THR A 126 19.57 9.75 19.08
C THR A 126 18.39 9.32 18.23
N LEU A 127 17.16 9.74 18.57
CA LEU A 127 15.96 9.51 17.76
C LEU A 127 16.13 10.08 16.35
N ARG A 128 16.48 11.37 16.23
CA ARG A 128 16.69 12.03 14.93
C ARG A 128 17.77 11.36 14.10
N ARG A 129 18.88 10.94 14.73
CA ARG A 129 19.95 10.21 14.05
C ARG A 129 19.51 8.81 13.64
N ALA A 130 18.76 8.09 14.47
CA ALA A 130 18.24 6.77 14.13
C ALA A 130 17.33 6.84 12.90
N LEU A 131 16.39 7.79 12.89
CA LEU A 131 15.50 8.04 11.76
C LEU A 131 16.28 8.46 10.51
N ALA A 132 17.16 9.46 10.59
CA ALA A 132 17.94 9.95 9.44
C ALA A 132 18.91 8.90 8.86
N ASN A 133 19.36 7.91 9.64
CA ASN A 133 20.23 6.83 9.16
C ASN A 133 19.47 5.57 8.75
N SER A 134 18.13 5.66 8.64
CA SER A 134 17.28 4.55 8.22
C SER A 134 17.05 4.56 6.70
N ARG A 135 16.84 3.36 6.17
CA ARG A 135 16.51 3.09 4.76
C ARG A 135 15.11 2.53 4.70
N MET A 136 14.32 2.97 3.73
CA MET A 136 12.93 2.57 3.58
C MET A 136 12.63 2.21 2.14
N LEU A 137 11.88 1.13 1.99
CA LEU A 137 11.09 0.81 0.81
C LEU A 137 9.66 1.26 1.11
N SER A 138 9.22 2.35 0.48
CA SER A 138 7.83 2.79 0.53
C SER A 138 7.06 1.93 -0.46
N SER A 139 6.48 0.85 0.06
CA SER A 139 5.79 -0.10 -0.78
C SER A 139 4.38 0.39 -1.10
N ASP A 140 4.06 0.52 -2.38
CA ASP A 140 2.75 0.87 -2.93
C ASP A 140 2.60 0.28 -4.36
N VAL A 141 1.37 0.05 -4.80
CA VAL A 141 1.11 -0.45 -6.15
C VAL A 141 1.47 0.59 -7.23
N SER A 142 1.74 0.11 -8.43
CA SER A 142 1.99 0.96 -9.61
C SER A 142 1.02 0.61 -10.72
N ALA A 143 0.55 1.62 -11.46
CA ALA A 143 -0.33 1.38 -12.59
C ALA A 143 0.37 0.51 -13.66
N GLY A 144 -0.14 -0.70 -13.84
CA GLY A 144 0.29 -1.62 -14.89
C GLY A 144 -0.18 -1.14 -16.26
N PHE A 145 0.67 -1.28 -17.27
CA PHE A 145 0.37 -0.93 -18.65
C PHE A 145 -0.87 -1.69 -19.13
N ASP A 146 -1.92 -0.93 -19.45
CA ASP A 146 -3.15 -1.47 -20.02
C ASP A 146 -3.13 -1.34 -21.56
N PRO A 147 -3.10 -2.46 -22.31
CA PRO A 147 -3.14 -2.44 -23.77
C PRO A 147 -4.40 -1.82 -24.38
N THR A 148 -5.49 -1.70 -23.60
CA THR A 148 -6.73 -1.05 -24.03
C THR A 148 -6.68 0.47 -23.89
N TYR A 149 -5.81 0.99 -23.04
CA TYR A 149 -5.57 2.43 -22.83
C TYR A 149 -4.09 2.83 -23.00
N PRO A 150 -3.41 2.43 -24.10
CA PRO A 150 -1.98 2.67 -24.27
C PRO A 150 -1.61 4.16 -24.32
N GLN A 151 -2.58 5.03 -24.66
CA GLN A 151 -2.40 6.47 -24.71
C GLN A 151 -2.07 7.09 -23.35
N ALA A 152 -2.45 6.44 -22.23
CA ALA A 152 -2.21 6.93 -20.88
C ALA A 152 -0.76 6.72 -20.39
N PHE A 153 0.01 5.87 -21.08
CA PHE A 153 1.34 5.43 -20.62
C PHE A 153 2.47 5.85 -21.56
N GLU A 154 3.62 6.23 -20.99
CA GLU A 154 4.87 6.26 -21.75
C GLU A 154 5.47 4.86 -21.75
N LYS A 155 5.39 4.16 -22.89
CA LYS A 155 5.61 2.71 -22.96
C LYS A 155 6.99 2.26 -22.45
N LYS A 156 8.01 3.08 -22.57
CA LYS A 156 9.37 2.76 -22.10
C LYS A 156 9.54 2.86 -20.59
N ASN A 157 8.68 3.62 -19.93
CA ASN A 157 8.70 3.89 -18.49
C ASN A 157 7.40 3.42 -17.83
N ALA A 158 6.69 2.45 -18.41
CA ALA A 158 5.48 1.89 -17.82
C ALA A 158 5.80 0.57 -17.10
N ALA A 159 5.09 0.32 -15.99
CA ALA A 159 5.17 -0.97 -15.33
C ALA A 159 4.42 -2.03 -16.13
N PHE A 160 4.97 -3.22 -16.29
CA PHE A 160 4.30 -4.34 -16.93
C PHE A 160 4.10 -5.48 -15.94
N LEU A 161 2.98 -6.19 -16.07
CA LEU A 161 2.76 -7.43 -15.33
C LEU A 161 3.83 -8.48 -15.68
N ALA A 162 4.19 -9.31 -14.71
CA ALA A 162 5.17 -10.38 -14.81
C ALA A 162 6.57 -9.90 -15.25
N LYS A 163 6.96 -8.69 -14.81
CA LYS A 163 8.29 -8.10 -15.02
C LYS A 163 9.01 -7.77 -13.72
N GLY A 164 8.49 -8.30 -12.60
CA GLY A 164 9.10 -8.18 -11.29
C GLY A 164 8.67 -6.92 -10.55
N MET A 165 9.35 -6.69 -9.43
CA MET A 165 9.10 -5.58 -8.53
C MET A 165 9.27 -4.24 -9.25
N VAL A 166 8.33 -3.32 -9.04
CA VAL A 166 8.35 -2.00 -9.67
C VAL A 166 9.07 -1.02 -8.75
N PHE A 167 9.92 -0.16 -9.30
CA PHE A 167 10.45 1.03 -8.63
C PHE A 167 9.97 2.29 -9.32
N ASN A 168 9.46 3.23 -8.54
CA ASN A 168 9.19 4.59 -8.99
C ASN A 168 10.22 5.50 -8.32
N LYS A 169 11.16 6.04 -9.11
CA LYS A 169 12.16 6.97 -8.56
C LYS A 169 11.48 8.23 -8.02
N PHE A 170 10.45 8.68 -8.73
CA PHE A 170 9.58 9.77 -8.36
C PHE A 170 8.16 9.46 -8.81
N THR A 171 7.20 10.11 -8.18
CA THR A 171 5.80 10.15 -8.60
C THR A 171 5.39 11.63 -8.74
N GLY A 172 4.19 12.02 -8.32
CA GLY A 172 3.79 13.43 -8.28
C GLY A 172 3.02 13.92 -9.50
N SER A 173 2.89 15.24 -9.59
CA SER A 173 2.17 15.96 -10.65
C SER A 173 2.86 17.27 -11.02
N GLY A 174 2.59 17.84 -12.21
CA GLY A 174 3.10 19.16 -12.61
C GLY A 174 4.63 19.29 -12.57
N GLY A 175 5.36 18.22 -12.92
CA GLY A 175 6.82 18.16 -12.80
C GLY A 175 7.32 17.71 -11.43
N LYS A 176 6.83 16.56 -10.93
CA LYS A 176 7.19 15.89 -9.66
C LYS A 176 6.69 16.56 -8.37
N GLY A 177 5.79 17.54 -8.47
CA GLY A 177 5.21 18.20 -7.31
C GLY A 177 4.53 17.21 -6.36
N GLY A 178 4.75 17.40 -5.05
CA GLY A 178 4.13 16.59 -3.99
C GLY A 178 4.68 15.18 -3.84
N SER A 179 5.87 14.87 -4.38
CA SER A 179 6.45 13.53 -4.34
C SER A 179 7.83 13.48 -3.68
N ASN A 180 8.25 12.27 -3.31
CA ASN A 180 9.64 11.96 -3.03
C ASN A 180 10.39 11.71 -4.35
N ASP A 181 11.66 12.12 -4.43
CA ASP A 181 12.54 11.81 -5.56
C ASP A 181 13.79 11.10 -5.03
N ALA A 182 13.82 9.77 -5.16
CA ALA A 182 14.84 8.94 -4.56
C ALA A 182 16.26 9.28 -5.05
N ASN A 183 17.21 9.28 -4.11
CA ASN A 183 18.63 9.53 -4.42
C ASN A 183 19.18 8.45 -5.37
N PRO A 184 19.97 8.84 -6.38
CA PRO A 184 20.52 7.88 -7.34
C PRO A 184 21.47 6.86 -6.68
N GLU A 185 22.20 7.25 -5.63
CA GLU A 185 23.07 6.36 -4.86
C GLU A 185 22.27 5.27 -4.15
N TYR A 186 21.14 5.64 -3.54
CA TYR A 186 20.25 4.68 -2.88
C TYR A 186 19.64 3.70 -3.90
N MET A 187 19.19 4.20 -5.05
CA MET A 187 18.72 3.34 -6.14
C MET A 187 19.83 2.40 -6.65
N ALA A 188 21.07 2.86 -6.76
CA ALA A 188 22.20 2.02 -7.17
C ALA A 188 22.49 0.91 -6.15
N ASP A 189 22.45 1.23 -4.85
CA ASP A 189 22.59 0.25 -3.76
C ASP A 189 21.50 -0.82 -3.83
N LEU A 190 20.24 -0.42 -4.03
CA LEU A 190 19.11 -1.35 -4.15
C LEU A 190 19.25 -2.25 -5.37
N ARG A 191 19.61 -1.69 -6.53
CA ARG A 191 19.86 -2.49 -7.73
C ARG A 191 20.93 -3.56 -7.49
N ARG A 192 22.03 -3.19 -6.84
CA ARG A 192 23.10 -4.14 -6.49
C ARG A 192 22.56 -5.28 -5.60
N ILE A 193 21.79 -4.95 -4.56
CA ILE A 193 21.17 -5.94 -3.67
C ILE A 193 20.27 -6.91 -4.45
N LEU A 194 19.41 -6.37 -5.31
CA LEU A 194 18.47 -7.18 -6.10
C LEU A 194 19.18 -8.03 -7.16
N ASP A 195 20.23 -7.52 -7.81
CA ASP A 195 21.04 -8.26 -8.77
C ASP A 195 21.77 -9.44 -8.09
N GLU A 196 22.35 -9.22 -6.92
CA GLU A 196 23.02 -10.25 -6.10
C GLU A 196 22.05 -11.37 -5.68
N GLU A 197 20.85 -11.00 -5.24
CA GLU A 197 19.79 -11.92 -4.82
C GLU A 197 18.93 -12.45 -5.99
N LYS A 198 19.25 -12.04 -7.23
CA LYS A 198 18.57 -12.42 -8.47
C LYS A 198 17.07 -12.11 -8.45
N VAL A 199 16.69 -10.96 -7.91
CA VAL A 199 15.31 -10.47 -7.89
C VAL A 199 15.04 -9.73 -9.20
N SER A 200 13.94 -10.09 -9.87
CA SER A 200 13.52 -9.35 -11.06
C SER A 200 12.88 -8.04 -10.66
N TYR A 201 13.31 -6.94 -11.27
CA TYR A 201 12.74 -5.63 -11.03
C TYR A 201 12.65 -4.82 -12.33
N GLN A 202 11.82 -3.79 -12.31
CA GLN A 202 11.61 -2.83 -13.37
C GLN A 202 11.45 -1.43 -12.79
N THR A 203 11.61 -0.41 -13.63
CA THR A 203 11.34 0.98 -13.25
C THR A 203 10.12 1.49 -14.00
N ALA A 204 9.31 2.30 -13.34
CA ALA A 204 8.15 2.90 -13.95
C ALA A 204 7.94 4.36 -13.52
N GLU A 205 7.08 5.03 -14.27
CA GLU A 205 6.45 6.31 -13.99
C GLU A 205 4.93 6.09 -13.98
N LEU A 206 4.21 6.95 -13.26
CA LEU A 206 2.75 6.89 -13.17
C LEU A 206 2.09 7.51 -14.42
N GLY A 207 2.19 6.81 -15.54
CA GLY A 207 1.65 7.24 -16.83
C GLY A 207 2.52 8.28 -17.55
N LYS A 208 1.98 8.90 -18.60
CA LYS A 208 2.67 10.01 -19.29
C LYS A 208 2.67 11.27 -18.44
N VAL A 209 3.68 12.12 -18.64
CA VAL A 209 3.73 13.47 -18.08
C VAL A 209 2.42 14.22 -18.35
N ASP A 210 1.89 14.86 -17.31
CA ASP A 210 0.65 15.65 -17.29
C ASP A 210 -0.67 14.89 -17.57
N VAL A 211 -0.62 13.57 -17.79
CA VAL A 211 -1.85 12.75 -17.94
C VAL A 211 -2.42 12.37 -16.57
N GLY A 212 -1.53 12.16 -15.59
CA GLY A 212 -1.91 11.77 -14.25
C GLY A 212 -1.16 12.58 -13.19
N GLY A 213 -1.56 12.35 -11.95
CA GLY A 213 -0.87 12.79 -10.76
C GLY A 213 -0.95 11.68 -9.74
N GLY A 214 0.11 11.50 -8.96
CA GLY A 214 0.11 10.61 -7.82
C GLY A 214 0.87 11.24 -6.67
N GLY A 215 1.02 10.48 -5.60
CA GLY A 215 1.81 10.87 -4.45
C GLY A 215 1.58 9.82 -3.39
N THR A 216 2.66 9.17 -2.98
CA THR A 216 2.63 8.11 -1.98
C THR A 216 3.00 8.69 -0.61
N ILE A 217 3.07 7.83 0.40
CA ILE A 217 3.56 8.20 1.73
C ILE A 217 5.08 8.43 1.80
N ALA A 218 5.84 8.12 0.73
CA ALA A 218 7.30 8.12 0.76
C ALA A 218 7.90 9.45 1.22
N TYR A 219 7.32 10.57 0.77
CA TYR A 219 7.85 11.90 1.12
C TYR A 219 7.71 12.19 2.62
N ILE A 220 6.72 11.60 3.31
CA ILE A 220 6.45 11.86 4.73
C ILE A 220 7.60 11.34 5.59
N LEU A 221 8.07 10.12 5.33
CA LEU A 221 9.20 9.56 6.07
C LEU A 221 10.56 10.08 5.57
N ALA A 222 10.64 10.51 4.30
CA ALA A 222 11.82 11.22 3.80
C ALA A 222 12.09 12.55 4.54
N LEU A 223 11.07 13.19 5.14
CA LEU A 223 11.25 14.41 5.97
C LEU A 223 12.19 14.20 7.16
N TYR A 224 12.34 12.97 7.64
CA TYR A 224 13.28 12.63 8.70
C TYR A 224 14.74 12.49 8.22
N GLY A 225 14.97 12.63 6.91
CA GLY A 225 16.28 12.43 6.28
C GLY A 225 16.57 10.97 5.90
N MET A 226 15.55 10.09 5.92
CA MET A 226 15.66 8.71 5.48
C MET A 226 15.96 8.60 4.00
N GLU A 227 16.67 7.53 3.60
CA GLU A 227 16.71 7.12 2.19
C GLU A 227 15.42 6.35 1.87
N VAL A 228 14.53 6.96 1.06
CA VAL A 228 13.22 6.38 0.71
C VAL A 228 13.09 6.25 -0.80
N ILE A 229 12.52 5.15 -1.27
CA ILE A 229 12.09 4.96 -2.66
C ILE A 229 10.72 4.30 -2.70
N ASP A 230 9.92 4.67 -3.69
CA ASP A 230 8.66 4.00 -3.98
C ASP A 230 8.89 2.70 -4.74
N CYS A 231 8.20 1.65 -4.31
CA CYS A 231 8.30 0.34 -4.95
C CYS A 231 7.05 -0.51 -4.74
N GLY A 232 6.89 -1.61 -5.46
CA GLY A 232 5.78 -2.53 -5.23
C GLY A 232 5.48 -3.42 -6.41
N VAL A 233 4.19 -3.63 -6.70
CA VAL A 233 3.73 -4.47 -7.81
C VAL A 233 2.92 -3.67 -8.83
N ALA A 234 2.99 -4.09 -10.08
CA ALA A 234 2.11 -3.57 -11.11
C ALA A 234 0.68 -4.10 -10.93
N VAL A 235 -0.30 -3.20 -10.96
CA VAL A 235 -1.73 -3.52 -10.84
C VAL A 235 -2.51 -3.00 -12.05
N LEU A 236 -3.42 -3.81 -12.58
CA LEU A 236 -4.39 -3.38 -13.57
C LEU A 236 -5.70 -2.97 -12.89
N ASN A 237 -6.32 -1.92 -13.42
CA ASN A 237 -7.58 -1.34 -12.92
C ASN A 237 -7.51 -0.94 -11.44
N MET A 238 -6.42 -0.29 -11.04
CA MET A 238 -6.23 0.27 -9.69
C MET A 238 -7.47 1.04 -9.22
N HIS A 239 -7.84 0.87 -7.95
CA HIS A 239 -9.05 1.40 -7.29
C HIS A 239 -10.39 0.84 -7.82
N ALA A 240 -10.37 -0.16 -8.70
CA ALA A 240 -11.60 -0.83 -9.12
C ALA A 240 -12.08 -1.84 -8.07
N PRO A 241 -13.38 -2.22 -8.07
CA PRO A 241 -13.88 -3.34 -7.27
C PRO A 241 -13.15 -4.67 -7.48
N TRP A 242 -12.48 -4.83 -8.63
CA TRP A 242 -11.68 -5.99 -8.99
C TRP A 242 -10.40 -5.54 -9.70
N GLU A 243 -9.32 -5.56 -8.94
CA GLU A 243 -7.96 -5.27 -9.40
C GLU A 243 -7.27 -6.57 -9.80
N VAL A 244 -6.26 -6.47 -10.66
CA VAL A 244 -5.51 -7.64 -11.14
C VAL A 244 -4.01 -7.44 -11.01
N VAL A 245 -3.34 -8.38 -10.35
CA VAL A 245 -1.87 -8.43 -10.23
C VAL A 245 -1.33 -9.76 -10.76
N SER A 246 -0.05 -9.79 -11.13
CA SER A 246 0.64 -11.02 -11.51
C SER A 246 1.13 -11.79 -10.29
N LYS A 247 0.96 -13.12 -10.28
CA LYS A 247 1.54 -13.97 -9.23
C LYS A 247 3.07 -13.90 -9.19
N ALA A 248 3.69 -13.75 -10.36
CA ALA A 248 5.15 -13.63 -10.46
C ALA A 248 5.64 -12.34 -9.79
N ASP A 249 4.95 -11.21 -10.00
CA ASP A 249 5.34 -9.94 -9.39
C ASP A 249 5.12 -9.95 -7.87
N VAL A 250 4.04 -10.58 -7.38
CA VAL A 250 3.82 -10.78 -5.93
C VAL A 250 4.96 -11.57 -5.30
N TYR A 251 5.44 -12.62 -5.98
CA TYR A 251 6.58 -13.41 -5.51
C TYR A 251 7.88 -12.61 -5.53
N GLU A 252 8.16 -11.90 -6.63
CA GLU A 252 9.38 -11.09 -6.76
C GLU A 252 9.40 -9.91 -5.79
N ALA A 253 8.25 -9.28 -5.50
CA ALA A 253 8.14 -8.22 -4.49
C ALA A 253 8.50 -8.75 -3.09
N LYS A 254 7.90 -9.87 -2.66
CA LYS A 254 8.29 -10.53 -1.40
C LYS A 254 9.79 -10.83 -1.38
N LYS A 255 10.31 -11.42 -2.46
CA LYS A 255 11.73 -11.76 -2.57
C LYS A 255 12.63 -10.53 -2.47
N GLY A 256 12.25 -9.43 -3.11
CA GLY A 256 12.91 -8.13 -3.04
C GLY A 256 12.92 -7.55 -1.63
N TYR A 257 11.80 -7.61 -0.92
CA TYR A 257 11.72 -7.18 0.48
C TYR A 257 12.60 -8.03 1.40
N MET A 258 12.64 -9.36 1.21
CA MET A 258 13.56 -10.22 1.94
C MET A 258 15.04 -9.91 1.66
N ALA A 259 15.37 -9.62 0.40
CA ALA A 259 16.72 -9.22 -0.03
C ALA A 259 17.14 -7.89 0.61
N PHE A 260 16.22 -6.91 0.66
CA PHE A 260 16.42 -5.64 1.33
C PHE A 260 16.67 -5.83 2.84
N LEU A 261 15.85 -6.60 3.54
CA LEU A 261 16.03 -6.87 4.97
C LEU A 261 17.33 -7.62 5.32
N ALA A 262 17.93 -8.31 4.35
CA ALA A 262 19.18 -9.06 4.53
C ALA A 262 20.44 -8.19 4.52
N ASN A 263 20.38 -6.99 3.95
CA ASN A 263 21.54 -6.20 3.54
C ASN A 263 21.58 -4.84 4.23
#